data_AF-A0A6G3Z292-F1
#
_entry.id   AF-A0A6G3Z292-F1
#
_cell.length_a   1.000
_cell.length_b   1.000
_cell.length_c   1.000
_cell.angle_alpha   90.00
_cell.angle_beta   90.00
_cell.angle_gamma   90.00
#
_symmetry.space_group_name_H-M   'P 1'
#
loop_
_entity.id
_entity.type
_entity.pdbx_description
1 polymer ?
#
loop_
_entity_poly.entity_id
_entity_poly.type
_entity_poly.pdbx_seq_one_letter_code
_entity_poly.pdbx_strand_id
1 'polypeptide(L)'
;MGSQSTAKTIFLLVSMVGWLLVGAAAMYLFPAVADWVVASDRTHLWMETLALSGYDPVLGWLGGGSILAVTVLGNLIWYRQFDGKL
;
A
#
# COMPACT_ATOMS: atom_id res chain seq x y z
N MET A 1 28.95 -16.87 -1.34
CA MET A 1 27.62 -16.24 -1.16
C MET A 1 26.76 -17.22 -0.37
N GLY A 2 26.36 -16.89 0.86
CA GLY A 2 25.59 -17.80 1.71
C GLY A 2 24.23 -18.12 1.10
N SER A 3 23.86 -19.40 1.07
CA SER A 3 22.57 -19.86 0.55
C SER A 3 21.42 -19.22 1.33
N GLN A 4 20.50 -18.55 0.64
CA GLN A 4 19.30 -17.99 1.22
C GLN A 4 18.36 -19.13 1.66
N SER A 5 17.89 -19.10 2.92
CA SER A 5 16.95 -20.11 3.40
C SER A 5 15.60 -19.99 2.69
N THR A 6 14.92 -21.13 2.48
CA THR A 6 13.57 -21.17 1.91
C THR A 6 12.59 -20.25 2.68
N ALA A 7 12.70 -20.22 4.00
CA ALA A 7 11.88 -19.34 4.85
C ALA A 7 12.11 -17.86 4.52
N LYS A 8 13.36 -17.43 4.33
CA LYS A 8 13.68 -16.04 3.95
C LYS A 8 13.16 -15.72 2.55
N THR A 9 13.22 -16.66 1.61
CA THR A 9 12.64 -16.47 0.27
C THR A 9 11.12 -16.28 0.34
N ILE A 10 10.40 -17.14 1.07
CA ILE A 10 8.94 -17.02 1.24
C ILE A 10 8.59 -15.68 1.89
N PHE A 11 9.29 -15.30 2.97
CA PHE A 11 9.08 -14.03 3.64
C PHE A 11 9.24 -12.84 2.68
N LEU A 12 10.32 -12.80 1.89
CA LEU A 12 10.53 -11.72 0.93
C LEU A 12 9.44 -11.66 -0.13
N LEU A 13 9.02 -12.81 -0.68
CA LEU A 13 7.95 -12.86 -1.67
C LEU A 13 6.62 -12.34 -1.12
N VAL A 14 6.25 -12.75 0.09
CA VAL A 14 5.03 -12.25 0.76
C VAL A 14 5.16 -10.75 1.06
N SER A 15 6.33 -10.30 1.52
CA SER A 15 6.58 -8.87 1.75
C SER A 15 6.49 -8.07 0.46
N MET A 16 6.97 -8.60 -0.67
CA MET A 16 6.85 -7.94 -1.97
C MET A 16 5.39 -7.76 -2.35
N VAL A 17 4.56 -8.79 -2.19
CA VAL A 17 3.11 -8.68 -2.42
C VAL A 17 2.49 -7.60 -1.54
N GLY A 18 2.84 -7.56 -0.26
CA GLY A 18 2.38 -6.51 0.66
C GLY A 18 2.71 -5.10 0.14
N TRP A 19 3.98 -4.86 -0.23
CA TRP A 19 4.40 -3.56 -0.76
C TRP A 19 3.77 -3.20 -2.12
N LEU A 20 3.56 -4.19 -3.00
CA LEU A 20 2.87 -3.97 -4.27
C LEU A 20 1.41 -3.54 -4.04
N LEU A 21 0.72 -4.16 -3.08
CA LEU A 21 -0.65 -3.79 -2.73
C LEU A 21 -0.71 -2.40 -2.08
N VAL A 22 0.26 -2.03 -1.23
CA VAL A 22 0.40 -0.65 -0.71
C VAL A 22 0.58 0.34 -1.86
N GLY A 23 1.48 0.05 -2.81
CA GLY A 23 1.70 0.90 -3.98
C GLY A 23 0.45 1.05 -4.84
N ALA A 24 -0.26 -0.04 -5.09
CA ALA A 24 -1.52 -0.02 -5.83
C ALA A 24 -2.59 0.82 -5.11
N ALA A 25 -2.71 0.70 -3.79
CA ALA A 25 -3.65 1.52 -3.02
C ALA A 25 -3.27 3.01 -3.05
N ALA A 26 -1.98 3.34 -2.99
CA ALA A 26 -1.51 4.73 -3.11
C ALA A 26 -1.83 5.31 -4.49
N MET A 27 -1.64 4.54 -5.57
CA MET A 27 -2.03 4.95 -6.92
C MET A 27 -3.56 5.10 -7.04
N TYR A 28 -4.34 4.18 -6.46
CA TYR A 28 -5.79 4.26 -6.44
C TYR A 28 -6.32 5.50 -5.71
N LEU A 29 -5.64 5.91 -4.64
CA LEU A 29 -5.98 7.12 -3.87
C LEU A 29 -5.55 8.44 -4.52
N PHE A 30 -4.69 8.38 -5.55
CA PHE A 30 -4.11 9.57 -6.16
C PHE A 30 -5.16 10.63 -6.59
N PRO A 31 -6.31 10.27 -7.21
CA PRO A 31 -7.33 11.25 -7.58
C PRO A 31 -7.89 12.00 -6.37
N ALA A 32 -8.24 11.28 -5.30
CA ALA A 32 -8.77 11.86 -4.08
C ALA A 32 -7.74 12.74 -3.34
N VAL A 33 -6.48 12.31 -3.32
CA VAL A 33 -5.39 13.12 -2.73
C VAL A 33 -5.14 14.38 -3.57
N ALA A 34 -5.14 14.26 -4.89
CA ALA A 34 -5.00 15.41 -5.78
C ALA A 34 -6.14 16.41 -5.60
N ASP A 35 -7.38 15.91 -5.46
CA ASP A 35 -8.53 16.76 -5.19
C ASP A 35 -8.45 17.47 -3.84
N TRP A 36 -7.99 16.77 -2.80
CA TRP A 36 -7.83 17.35 -1.48
C TRP A 36 -6.69 18.38 -1.39
N VAL A 37 -5.56 18.13 -2.05
CA VAL A 37 -4.36 18.96 -1.96
C VAL A 37 -4.40 20.14 -2.94
N VAL A 38 -4.85 19.91 -4.17
CA VAL A 38 -4.88 20.93 -5.21
C VAL A 38 -6.20 21.71 -5.19
N ALA A 39 -7.32 21.05 -4.84
CA ALA A 39 -8.64 21.66 -4.65
C ALA A 39 -9.05 22.61 -5.79
N SER A 40 -9.01 22.12 -7.03
CA SER A 40 -9.33 22.88 -8.24
C SER A 40 -10.60 22.37 -8.91
N ASP A 41 -11.25 23.20 -9.71
CA ASP A 41 -12.42 22.79 -10.50
C ASP A 41 -12.15 21.53 -11.34
N ARG A 42 -10.92 21.40 -11.86
CA ARG A 42 -10.51 20.24 -12.65
C ARG A 42 -10.43 18.97 -11.81
N THR A 43 -9.92 19.04 -10.58
CA THR A 43 -9.82 17.86 -9.71
C THR A 43 -11.19 17.45 -9.18
N HIS A 44 -12.08 18.42 -8.89
CA HIS A 44 -13.44 18.13 -8.47
C HIS A 44 -14.24 17.46 -9.59
N LEU A 45 -14.16 17.98 -10.83
CA LEU A 45 -14.81 17.36 -11.99
C LEU A 45 -14.29 15.95 -12.27
N TRP A 46 -12.98 15.72 -12.07
CA TRP A 46 -12.40 14.39 -12.19
C TRP A 46 -12.98 13.43 -11.15
N MET A 47 -13.12 13.86 -9.89
CA MET A 47 -13.74 13.08 -8.82
C MET A 47 -15.22 12.80 -9.09
N GLU A 48 -15.99 13.77 -9.58
CA GLU A 48 -17.39 13.56 -9.97
C GLU A 48 -17.51 12.51 -11.08
N THR A 49 -16.64 12.58 -12.09
CA THR A 49 -16.62 11.60 -13.19
C THR A 49 -16.28 10.20 -12.68
N LEU A 50 -15.31 10.08 -11.76
CA LEU A 50 -14.94 8.82 -11.14
C LEU A 50 -16.06 8.25 -10.26
N ALA A 51 -16.74 9.09 -9.49
CA ALA A 51 -17.85 8.67 -8.63
C ALA A 51 -18.99 8.04 -9.44
N LEU A 52 -19.27 8.55 -10.65
CA LEU A 52 -20.23 7.94 -11.57
C LEU A 52 -19.85 6.52 -12.02
N SER A 53 -18.55 6.20 -12.04
CA SER A 53 -18.05 4.86 -12.35
C SER A 53 -17.97 3.91 -11.14
N GLY A 54 -18.41 4.37 -9.96
CA GLY A 54 -18.37 3.59 -8.72
C GLY A 54 -17.04 3.66 -7.97
N TYR A 55 -16.20 4.65 -8.24
CA TYR A 55 -14.97 4.89 -7.47
C TYR A 55 -15.30 5.22 -6.01
N ASP A 56 -14.67 4.51 -5.08
CA ASP A 56 -14.79 4.75 -3.64
C ASP A 56 -13.39 4.90 -3.01
N PRO A 57 -12.93 6.13 -2.72
CA PRO A 57 -11.62 6.35 -2.13
C PRO A 57 -11.48 5.74 -0.73
N VAL A 58 -12.58 5.45 -0.02
CA VAL A 58 -12.53 4.81 1.31
C VAL A 58 -11.90 3.42 1.22
N LEU A 59 -12.11 2.69 0.11
CA LEU A 59 -11.48 1.38 -0.13
C LEU A 59 -9.96 1.49 -0.17
N GLY A 60 -9.43 2.55 -0.82
CA GLY A 60 -8.00 2.81 -0.86
C GLY A 60 -7.42 3.13 0.52
N TRP A 61 -8.13 3.94 1.32
CA TRP A 61 -7.68 4.32 2.66
C TRP A 61 -7.71 3.14 3.64
N LEU A 62 -8.83 2.45 3.74
CA LEU A 62 -8.99 1.34 4.70
C LEU A 62 -8.23 0.09 4.22
N GLY A 63 -8.36 -0.27 2.95
CA GLY A 63 -7.67 -1.42 2.36
C GLY A 63 -6.16 -1.20 2.31
N GLY A 64 -5.72 -0.08 1.73
CA GLY A 64 -4.29 0.26 1.65
C GLY A 64 -3.66 0.47 3.03
N GLY A 65 -4.34 1.17 3.93
CA GLY A 65 -3.85 1.44 5.29
C GLY A 65 -3.69 0.17 6.12
N SER A 66 -4.65 -0.75 6.04
CA SER A 66 -4.55 -2.05 6.74
C SER A 66 -3.43 -2.92 6.18
N ILE A 67 -3.29 -2.99 4.85
CA ILE A 67 -2.19 -3.71 4.20
C ILE A 67 -0.84 -3.12 4.59
N LEU A 68 -0.72 -1.78 4.63
CA LEU A 68 0.50 -1.10 5.07
C LEU A 68 0.85 -1.48 6.51
N ALA A 69 -0.11 -1.41 7.43
CA ALA A 69 0.10 -1.77 8.83
C ALA A 69 0.58 -3.22 8.98
N VAL A 70 -0.09 -4.17 8.31
CA VAL A 70 0.30 -5.59 8.33
C VAL A 70 1.69 -5.79 7.72
N THR A 71 1.99 -5.13 6.60
CA THR A 71 3.28 -5.25 5.91
C THR A 71 4.43 -4.74 6.78
N VAL A 72 4.26 -3.56 7.40
CA VAL A 72 5.26 -2.97 8.29
C VAL A 72 5.47 -3.84 9.53
N LEU A 73 4.38 -4.27 10.19
CA LEU A 73 4.47 -5.12 11.38
C LEU A 73 5.12 -6.48 11.07
N GLY A 74 4.74 -7.12 9.96
CA GLY A 74 5.34 -8.39 9.52
C GLY A 74 6.84 -8.25 9.25
N ASN A 75 7.26 -7.18 8.58
CA ASN A 75 8.67 -6.89 8.36
C ASN A 75 9.41 -6.63 9.68
N LEU A 76 8.83 -5.81 10.56
CA LEU A 76 9.43 -5.48 11.85
C LEU A 76 9.64 -6.73 12.71
N ILE A 77 8.63 -7.60 12.81
CA ILE A 77 8.71 -8.85 13.57
C ILE A 77 9.79 -9.76 12.97
N TRP A 78 9.84 -9.89 11.64
CA TRP A 78 10.84 -10.72 10.98
C TRP A 78 12.26 -10.24 11.26
N TYR A 79 12.54 -8.96 11.02
CA TYR A 79 13.89 -8.41 11.20
C TYR A 79 14.35 -8.49 12.67
N ARG A 80 13.43 -8.29 13.61
CA ARG A 80 13.67 -8.47 15.04
C ARG A 80 14.03 -9.90 15.41
N GLN A 81 13.24 -10.87 14.97
CA GLN A 81 13.36 -12.26 15.43
C GLN A 81 14.43 -13.06 14.69
N PHE A 82 14.62 -12.83 13.39
CA PHE A 82 15.43 -13.71 12.54
C PHE A 82 16.72 -13.07 12.04
N ASP A 83 16.76 -11.74 11.88
CA ASP A 83 17.95 -11.04 11.38
C ASP A 83 18.70 -10.28 12.50
N GLY A 84 18.11 -10.14 13.70
CA GLY A 84 18.69 -9.40 14.82
C GLY A 84 18.91 -7.91 14.53
N LYS A 85 18.19 -7.37 13.55
CA LYS A 85 18.32 -5.99 13.06
C LYS A 85 17.17 -5.15 13.59
N LEU A 86 17.52 -4.11 14.33
CA LEU A 86 16.66 -3.00 14.75
C LEU A 86 17.49 -1.73 14.86
#